data_AF-A0A1C6F8I0-F1
#
_entry.id   AF-A0A1C6F8I0-F1
#
_cell.length_a   1.000
_cell.length_b   1.000
_cell.length_c   1.000
_cell.angle_alpha   90.00
_cell.angle_beta   90.00
_cell.angle_gamma   90.00
#
_symmetry.space_group_name_H-M   'P 1'
#
loop_
_entity.id
_entity.type
_entity.pdbx_description
1 polymer ?
#
loop_
_entity_poly.entity_id
_entity_poly.type
_entity_poly.pdbx_seq_one_letter_code
_entity_poly.pdbx_strand_id
1 'polypeptide(L)' 'MEYRGLYVSATPDCEPNEGGYYCQVYADEDYGDQIDDFCIHPDELEENDDIKHWGKVNIDGSYRYYVENGVISPENSDI' A
#
# COMPACT_ATOMS: atom_id res chain seq x y z
N MET A 1 -6.65 4.04 2.44
CA MET A 1 -6.47 3.82 3.89
C MET A 1 -5.19 4.51 4.34
N GLU A 2 -5.09 4.90 5.61
CA GLU A 2 -3.86 5.47 6.18
C GLU A 2 -3.18 4.45 7.10
N TYR A 3 -1.86 4.34 7.01
CA TYR A 3 -1.04 3.51 7.90
C TYR A 3 0.42 3.98 7.94
N ARG A 4 0.96 4.21 9.14
CA ARG A 4 2.35 4.66 9.36
C ARG A 4 2.69 5.95 8.58
N GLY A 5 1.75 6.89 8.56
CA GLY A 5 1.87 8.15 7.81
C GLY A 5 1.81 8.01 6.28
N LEU A 6 1.48 6.83 5.75
CA LEU A 6 1.30 6.58 4.32
C LEU A 6 -0.16 6.38 3.96
N TYR A 7 -0.52 6.79 2.76
CA TYR A 7 -1.89 6.72 2.25
C TYR A 7 -1.92 5.72 1.10
N VAL A 8 -2.90 4.83 1.10
CA VAL A 8 -3.04 3.77 0.11
C VAL A 8 -4.41 3.86 -0.55
N SER A 9 -4.45 4.09 -1.86
CA SER A 9 -5.66 3.91 -2.66
C SER A 9 -5.76 2.45 -3.09
N ALA A 10 -6.97 1.95 -3.29
CA ALA A 10 -7.21 0.60 -3.80
C ALA A 10 -8.32 0.67 -4.83
N THR A 11 -8.00 0.29 -6.07
CA THR A 11 -8.95 0.19 -7.17
C THR A 11 -9.07 -1.28 -7.56
N PRO A 12 -10.29 -1.82 -7.78
CA PRO A 12 -10.44 -3.17 -8.31
C PRO A 12 -9.58 -3.34 -9.56
N ASP A 13 -8.79 -4.40 -9.59
CA ASP A 13 -7.89 -4.66 -10.72
C ASP A 13 -8.69 -5.18 -11.93
N CYS A 14 -8.04 -5.21 -13.09
CA CYS A 14 -8.59 -5.68 -14.36
C CYS A 14 -7.87 -6.96 -14.85
N GLU A 15 -8.51 -7.69 -15.77
CA GLU A 15 -7.99 -8.97 -16.27
C GLU A 15 -6.51 -8.86 -16.70
N PRO A 16 -5.61 -9.76 -16.22
CA PRO A 16 -5.86 -11.08 -15.64
C PRO A 16 -6.06 -11.15 -14.10
N ASN A 17 -5.98 -10.02 -13.40
CA ASN A 17 -6.06 -9.98 -11.93
C ASN A 17 -7.48 -9.69 -11.42
N GLU A 18 -8.50 -9.97 -12.23
CA GLU A 18 -9.89 -9.73 -11.85
C GLU A 18 -10.22 -10.43 -10.53
N GLY A 19 -10.82 -9.68 -9.60
CA GLY A 19 -11.06 -10.11 -8.23
C GLY A 19 -10.02 -9.59 -7.22
N GLY A 20 -8.90 -9.06 -7.70
CA GLY A 20 -7.88 -8.39 -6.90
C GLY A 20 -8.02 -6.87 -6.86
N TYR A 21 -7.00 -6.20 -6.33
CA TYR A 21 -6.90 -4.75 -6.26
C TYR A 21 -5.52 -4.26 -6.70
N TYR A 22 -5.50 -3.24 -7.54
CA TYR A 22 -4.32 -2.42 -7.75
C TYR A 22 -4.28 -1.32 -6.68
N CYS A 23 -3.19 -1.27 -5.94
CA CYS A 23 -2.98 -0.35 -4.83
C CYS A 23 -1.87 0.63 -5.15
N GLN A 24 -2.11 1.92 -4.90
CA GLN A 24 -1.09 2.96 -5.04
C GLN A 24 -0.80 3.54 -3.65
N VAL A 25 0.49 3.76 -3.36
CA VAL A 25 0.99 4.27 -2.09
C VAL A 25 1.44 5.71 -2.27
N TYR A 26 1.07 6.57 -1.33
CA TYR A 26 1.32 8.00 -1.34
C TYR A 26 1.93 8.45 -0.02
N ALA A 27 2.81 9.46 -0.10
CA ALA A 27 3.44 10.07 1.07
C ALA A 27 2.58 11.19 1.70
N ASP A 28 1.53 11.64 1.02
CA ASP A 28 0.64 12.72 1.47
C ASP A 28 -0.85 12.32 1.44
N GLU A 29 -1.65 13.03 2.24
CA GLU A 29 -3.09 12.78 2.39
C GLU A 29 -3.93 13.18 1.16
N ASP A 30 -3.38 14.06 0.33
CA ASP A 30 -4.03 14.59 -0.87
C ASP A 30 -3.85 13.65 -2.08
N TYR A 31 -3.13 12.54 -1.91
CA TYR A 31 -2.78 11.58 -2.96
C TYR A 31 -2.01 12.23 -4.13
N GLY A 32 -1.20 13.27 -3.82
CA GLY A 32 -0.46 14.06 -4.78
C GLY A 32 0.91 13.48 -5.15
N ASP A 33 1.57 12.82 -4.19
CA ASP A 33 2.90 12.24 -4.35
C ASP A 33 2.85 10.71 -4.20
N GLN A 34 2.68 10.02 -5.34
CA GLN A 34 2.73 8.56 -5.39
C GLN A 34 4.19 8.10 -5.27
N ILE A 35 4.44 7.20 -4.33
CA ILE A 35 5.78 6.68 -4.03
C ILE A 35 5.99 5.21 -4.40
N ASP A 36 4.90 4.42 -4.48
CA ASP A 36 4.96 3.01 -4.87
C ASP A 36 3.59 2.51 -5.35
N ASP A 37 3.55 1.29 -5.87
CA ASP A 37 2.35 0.53 -6.16
C ASP A 37 2.54 -0.98 -5.92
N PHE A 38 1.43 -1.67 -5.65
CA PHE A 38 1.42 -3.12 -5.52
C PHE A 38 0.03 -3.68 -5.88
N CYS A 39 -0.02 -4.97 -6.17
CA CYS A 39 -1.28 -5.69 -6.39
C CYS A 39 -1.62 -6.52 -5.14
N ILE A 40 -2.90 -6.58 -4.80
CA ILE A 40 -3.48 -7.61 -3.94
C ILE A 40 -4.17 -8.59 -4.86
N HIS A 41 -3.67 -9.81 -4.95
CA HIS A 41 -4.19 -10.81 -5.86
C HIS A 41 -5.42 -11.53 -5.31
N PRO A 42 -6.27 -12.11 -6.18
CA PRO A 42 -7.46 -12.85 -5.74
C PRO A 42 -7.16 -13.99 -4.75
N ASP A 43 -6.03 -14.70 -4.90
CA ASP A 43 -5.63 -15.79 -4.01
C ASP A 43 -5.28 -15.30 -2.59
N GLU A 44 -4.68 -14.11 -2.46
CA GLU A 44 -4.49 -13.46 -1.16
C GLU A 44 -5.84 -13.15 -0.49
N LEU A 45 -6.84 -12.74 -1.27
CA LEU A 45 -8.20 -12.48 -0.77
C LEU A 45 -8.98 -13.75 -0.43
N GLU A 46 -8.63 -14.90 -1.02
CA GLU A 46 -9.15 -16.21 -0.60
C GLU A 46 -8.61 -16.62 0.78
N GLU A 47 -7.37 -16.24 1.12
CA GLU A 47 -6.76 -16.48 2.43
C GLU A 47 -7.30 -15.52 3.51
N ASN A 48 -7.45 -14.24 3.15
CA ASN A 48 -8.03 -13.20 4.01
C ASN A 48 -8.69 -12.12 3.16
N ASP A 49 -10.00 -11.96 3.30
CA ASP A 49 -10.82 -11.04 2.49
C ASP A 49 -10.69 -9.56 2.90
N ASP A 50 -9.99 -9.25 3.99
CA ASP A 50 -9.73 -7.87 4.41
C ASP A 50 -8.58 -7.23 3.60
N ILE A 51 -8.93 -6.43 2.60
CA ILE A 51 -7.99 -5.64 1.79
C ILE A 51 -7.06 -4.77 2.66
N LYS A 52 -7.55 -4.26 3.80
CA LYS A 52 -6.71 -3.43 4.68
C LYS A 52 -5.62 -4.26 5.38
N HIS A 53 -5.83 -5.56 5.58
CA HIS A 53 -4.81 -6.45 6.09
C HIS A 53 -3.64 -6.52 5.13
N TRP A 54 -3.90 -6.85 3.86
CA TRP A 54 -2.88 -6.95 2.81
C TRP A 54 -2.19 -5.63 2.51
N GLY A 55 -2.93 -4.52 2.58
CA GLY A 55 -2.34 -3.18 2.50
C GLY A 55 -1.28 -2.95 3.59
N LYS A 56 -1.55 -3.33 4.85
CA LYS A 56 -0.56 -3.20 5.94
C LYS A 56 0.63 -4.13 5.76
N VAL A 57 0.41 -5.38 5.35
CA VAL A 57 1.48 -6.36 5.10
C VAL A 57 2.46 -5.83 4.05
N ASN A 58 1.96 -5.29 2.94
CA ASN A 58 2.79 -4.69 1.89
C ASN A 58 3.56 -3.46 2.40
N ILE A 59 2.87 -2.55 3.11
CA ILE A 59 3.53 -1.38 3.70
C ILE A 59 4.63 -1.80 4.67
N ASP A 60 4.40 -2.74 5.58
CA ASP A 60 5.42 -3.18 6.54
C ASP A 60 6.63 -3.84 5.86
N GLY A 61 6.39 -4.59 4.78
CA GLY A 61 7.45 -5.21 3.97
C GLY A 61 8.36 -4.18 3.30
N SER A 62 7.80 -3.08 2.81
CA SER A 62 8.54 -2.05 2.06
C SER A 62 8.96 -0.84 2.91
N TYR A 63 8.40 -0.66 4.11
CA TYR A 63 8.57 0.57 4.90
C TYR A 63 10.04 0.92 5.15
N ARG A 64 10.84 -0.07 5.55
CA ARG A 64 12.27 0.15 5.81
C ARG A 64 13.00 0.62 4.56
N TYR A 65 12.65 0.06 3.40
CA TYR A 65 13.23 0.47 2.12
C TYR A 65 12.88 1.94 1.80
N TYR A 66 11.63 2.35 2.01
CA TYR A 66 11.23 3.75 1.78
C TYR A 66 12.03 4.74 2.64
N VAL A 67 12.25 4.41 3.92
CA VAL A 67 13.05 5.25 4.84
C VAL A 67 14.53 5.26 4.45
N GLU A 68 15.13 4.08 4.23
CA GLU A 68 16.57 3.96 3.93
C GLU A 68 16.97 4.62 2.62
N ASN A 69 16.06 4.70 1.65
CA ASN A 69 16.30 5.35 0.36
C ASN A 69 15.82 6.81 0.33
N GLY A 70 15.32 7.34 1.45
CA GLY A 70 14.85 8.73 1.55
C GLY A 70 13.60 9.04 0.74
N VAL A 71 12.81 8.01 0.39
CA VAL A 71 11.49 8.17 -0.25
C VAL A 71 10.51 8.80 0.73
N ILE A 72 10.61 8.43 2.01
CA ILE A 72 9.84 9.02 3.11
C ILE A 72 10.78 9.38 4.26
N SER A 73 10.45 10.45 5.00
CA SER A 73 11.23 10.86 6.16
C SER A 73 10.92 9.96 7.37
N PRO A 74 11.90 9.68 8.25
CA PRO A 74 11.68 8.89 9.47
C PRO A 74 10.75 9.55 10.47
N GLU A 75 10.47 10.85 10.36
CA GLU A 75 9.43 11.53 11.14
C GLU A 75 7.99 11.07 10.79
N ASN A 76 7.80 10.34 9.67
CA ASN A 76 6.56 9.60 9.40
C ASN A 76 6.49 8.25 10.14
N SER A 77 7.50 7.89 10.94
CA SER A 77 7.59 6.59 11.63
C SER A 77 7.08 6.56 13.07
N ASP A 78 6.71 7.72 13.62
CA ASP A 78 6.31 7.90 15.02
C ASP A 78 4.77 8.00 15.24
N ILE A 79 3.94 7.57 14.28
CA ILE A 79 2.47 7.43 14.43
C ILE A 79 2.06 5.95 14.51
#